data_AF-A0A842XPG6-F1
#
_entry.id   AF-A0A842XPG6-F1
#
_cell.length_a   1.000
_cell.length_b   1.000
_cell.length_c   1.000
_cell.angle_alpha   90.00
_cell.angle_beta   90.00
_cell.angle_gamma   90.00
#
_symmetry.space_group_name_H-M   'P 1'
#
loop_
_entity.id
_entity.type
_entity.pdbx_description
1 polymer ?
#
loop_
_entity_poly.entity_id
_entity_poly.type
_entity_poly.pdbx_seq_one_letter_code
_entity_poly.pdbx_strand_id
1 'polypeptide(L)'
;MTVYAVASGKGGVGKTIFALNAGAALSEMGLKTLIIDCDIAMANLGQVVNVDSKTEYSLHEVLASEVNSGDAINHTSYGLDVILSSVSLVGFLEADMEKLSEVLKDVVERYDFILLDTATGLSQESLIPIMVCDEVILIVNAEFPSIVDAQKMRLIAESMGKRVRGVVINRVSGIKRELGAKKCGGIARAGYSGRSSGG
;
A
#
# COMPACT_ATOMS: atom_id res chain seq x y z
N MET A 1 6.70 -3.68 -14.71
CA MET A 1 6.26 -2.72 -13.68
C MET A 1 4.88 -3.11 -13.16
N THR A 2 4.69 -3.15 -11.84
CA THR A 2 3.38 -3.31 -11.21
C THR A 2 3.28 -2.47 -9.94
N VAL A 3 2.18 -1.71 -9.82
CA VAL A 3 1.84 -0.90 -8.65
C VAL A 3 0.85 -1.66 -7.78
N TYR A 4 1.25 -1.95 -6.54
CA TYR A 4 0.40 -2.59 -5.55
C TYR A 4 -0.07 -1.62 -4.47
N ALA A 5 -1.36 -1.57 -4.19
CA ALA A 5 -1.86 -0.96 -2.95
C ALA A 5 -1.86 -1.99 -1.82
N VAL A 6 -1.19 -1.69 -0.72
CA VAL A 6 -1.18 -2.49 0.51
C VAL A 6 -2.28 -1.98 1.43
N ALA A 7 -3.45 -2.62 1.38
CA ALA A 7 -4.66 -2.14 2.03
C ALA A 7 -5.16 -3.08 3.13
N SER A 8 -6.04 -2.56 4.00
CA SER A 8 -6.73 -3.37 5.02
C SER A 8 -8.04 -2.72 5.43
N GLY A 9 -8.99 -3.54 5.90
CA GLY A 9 -10.22 -3.03 6.49
C GLY A 9 -10.09 -2.54 7.94
N LYS A 10 -8.95 -2.75 8.62
CA LYS A 10 -8.79 -2.45 10.05
C LYS A 10 -7.41 -1.88 10.39
N GLY A 11 -7.37 -0.90 11.30
CA GLY A 11 -6.15 -0.36 11.90
C GLY A 11 -5.28 -1.42 12.57
N GLY A 12 -3.95 -1.23 12.53
CA GLY A 12 -3.01 -2.03 13.33
C GLY A 12 -2.80 -3.49 12.89
N VAL A 13 -3.22 -3.86 11.67
CA VAL A 13 -2.98 -5.21 11.09
C VAL A 13 -1.56 -5.40 10.54
N GLY A 14 -0.74 -4.34 10.50
CA GLY A 14 0.67 -4.39 10.08
C GLY A 14 0.93 -4.12 8.60
N LYS A 15 0.13 -3.26 7.94
CA LYS A 15 0.32 -2.87 6.53
C LYS A 15 1.71 -2.30 6.25
N THR A 16 2.10 -1.25 6.97
CA THR A 16 3.39 -0.57 6.84
C THR A 16 4.56 -1.54 7.02
N ILE A 17 4.48 -2.42 8.02
CA ILE A 17 5.52 -3.43 8.27
C ILE A 17 5.59 -4.44 7.13
N PHE A 18 4.44 -4.89 6.62
CA PHE A 18 4.41 -5.77 5.46
C PHE A 18 4.98 -5.08 4.22
N ALA A 19 4.55 -3.85 3.91
CA ALA A 19 5.03 -3.08 2.78
C ALA A 19 6.55 -2.92 2.83
N LEU A 20 7.09 -2.49 3.98
CA LEU A 20 8.53 -2.34 4.20
C LEU A 20 9.30 -3.64 3.97
N ASN A 21 8.88 -4.74 4.60
CA ASN A 21 9.60 -6.01 4.48
C ASN A 21 9.47 -6.64 3.08
N ALA A 22 8.30 -6.51 2.45
CA ALA A 22 8.09 -6.97 1.09
C ALA A 22 8.95 -6.16 0.10
N GLY A 23 8.99 -4.83 0.26
CA GLY A 23 9.82 -3.95 -0.56
C GLY A 23 11.31 -4.23 -0.39
N ALA A 24 11.77 -4.40 0.85
CA ALA A 24 13.16 -4.76 1.15
C ALA A 24 13.53 -6.11 0.51
N ALA A 25 12.70 -7.13 0.67
CA ALA A 25 12.94 -8.44 0.07
C ALA A 25 12.99 -8.39 -1.48
N LEU A 26 12.11 -7.62 -2.12
CA LEU A 26 12.16 -7.42 -3.57
C LEU A 26 13.46 -6.72 -4.00
N SER A 27 13.90 -5.71 -3.24
CA SER A 27 15.13 -4.97 -3.50
C SER A 27 16.37 -5.84 -3.34
N GLU A 28 16.42 -6.68 -2.30
CA GLU A 28 17.49 -7.68 -2.11
C GLU A 28 17.55 -8.72 -3.23
N MET A 29 16.42 -8.99 -3.90
CA MET A 29 16.37 -9.83 -5.10
C MET A 29 16.82 -9.09 -6.38
N GLY A 30 17.28 -7.85 -6.27
CA GLY A 30 17.76 -7.03 -7.38
C GLY A 30 16.66 -6.33 -8.18
N LEU A 31 15.42 -6.31 -7.67
CA LEU A 31 14.29 -5.64 -8.32
C LEU A 31 14.19 -4.21 -7.82
N LYS A 32 14.13 -3.25 -8.75
CA LYS A 32 14.01 -1.83 -8.40
C LYS A 32 12.65 -1.62 -7.76
N THR A 33 12.63 -1.28 -6.48
CA THR A 33 11.38 -1.20 -5.70
C THR A 33 11.26 0.15 -5.00
N LEU A 34 10.07 0.74 -5.06
CA LEU A 34 9.71 1.97 -4.38
C LEU A 34 8.53 1.73 -3.43
N ILE A 35 8.57 2.29 -2.23
CA ILE A 35 7.39 2.44 -1.36
C ILE A 35 6.97 3.90 -1.31
N ILE A 36 5.69 4.18 -1.46
CA ILE A 36 5.10 5.50 -1.22
C ILE A 36 4.22 5.42 0.03
N ASP A 37 4.54 6.20 1.06
CA ASP A 37 3.76 6.32 2.29
C ASP A 37 2.52 7.18 2.04
N CYS A 38 1.41 6.56 1.63
CA CYS A 38 0.16 7.26 1.33
C CYS A 38 -0.69 7.55 2.58
N ASP A 39 -0.26 7.12 3.78
CA ASP A 39 -0.92 7.49 5.04
C ASP A 39 -0.47 8.89 5.48
N ILE A 40 -0.74 9.89 4.63
CA ILE A 40 -0.28 11.28 4.80
C ILE A 40 -0.75 11.92 6.12
N ALA A 41 -1.84 11.42 6.70
CA ALA A 41 -2.34 11.90 7.98
C ALA A 41 -1.48 11.46 9.19
N MET A 42 -0.86 10.27 9.13
CA MET A 42 -0.17 9.65 10.27
C MET A 42 1.33 9.41 10.05
N ALA A 43 1.77 9.31 8.80
CA ALA A 43 3.17 9.13 8.38
C ALA A 43 3.90 8.01 9.15
N ASN A 44 3.33 6.81 9.12
CA ASN A 44 3.82 5.67 9.91
C ASN A 44 5.10 5.06 9.35
N LEU A 45 5.31 5.09 8.02
CA LEU A 45 6.47 4.45 7.39
C LEU A 45 7.78 5.11 7.82
N GLY A 46 7.78 6.45 7.87
CA GLY A 46 8.95 7.25 8.26
C GLY A 46 9.46 7.00 9.69
N GLN A 47 8.68 6.32 10.54
CA GLN A 47 9.06 5.97 11.91
C GLN A 47 9.76 4.61 12.01
N VAL A 48 9.61 3.75 11.00
CA VAL A 48 10.09 2.36 11.02
C VAL A 48 11.15 2.07 9.96
N VAL A 49 11.23 2.89 8.90
CA VAL A 49 12.25 2.77 7.86
C VAL A 49 13.55 3.47 8.30
N ASN A 50 14.68 2.85 8.00
CA ASN A 50 15.99 3.46 8.16
C ASN A 50 16.55 3.85 6.78
N VAL A 51 16.70 5.14 6.53
CA VAL A 51 17.21 5.72 5.27
C VAL A 51 18.62 6.27 5.48
N ASP A 52 19.45 6.22 4.43
CA ASP A 52 20.87 6.61 4.52
C ASP A 52 21.04 8.13 4.59
N SER A 53 20.21 8.86 3.85
CA SER A 53 20.12 10.31 3.88
C SER A 53 18.67 10.72 3.68
N LYS A 54 18.13 11.48 4.63
CA LYS A 54 16.75 11.93 4.56
C LYS A 54 16.66 13.20 3.71
N THR A 55 15.79 13.20 2.70
CA THR A 55 15.40 14.41 1.96
C THR A 55 14.65 15.37 2.88
N GLU A 56 14.70 16.67 2.58
CA GLU A 56 13.89 17.66 3.31
C GLU A 56 12.40 17.61 2.88
N TYR A 57 12.14 17.04 1.70
CA TYR A 57 10.80 16.96 1.10
C TYR A 57 10.11 15.63 1.40
N SER A 58 8.79 15.70 1.59
CA SER A 58 7.89 14.57 1.82
C SER A 58 6.85 14.46 0.71
N LEU A 59 6.00 13.44 0.79
CA LEU A 59 4.87 13.27 -0.12
C LEU A 59 3.92 14.48 -0.08
N HIS A 60 3.85 15.22 1.03
CA HIS A 60 3.00 16.40 1.14
C HIS A 60 3.40 17.49 0.15
N GLU A 61 4.68 17.87 0.11
CA GLU A 61 5.18 18.91 -0.79
C GLU A 61 5.04 18.50 -2.26
N VAL A 62 5.15 17.20 -2.54
CA VAL A 62 4.90 16.65 -3.88
C VAL A 62 3.42 16.75 -4.27
N LEU A 63 2.49 16.38 -3.38
CA LEU A 63 1.04 16.46 -3.62
C LEU A 63 0.54 17.92 -3.63
N ALA A 64 1.25 18.84 -2.97
CA ALA A 64 1.03 20.28 -3.08
C ALA A 64 1.57 20.87 -4.39
N SER A 65 2.30 20.08 -5.21
CA SER A 65 2.98 20.52 -6.44
C SER A 65 4.08 21.56 -6.20
N GLU A 66 4.69 21.56 -5.01
CA GLU A 66 5.80 22.45 -4.67
C GLU A 66 7.15 21.85 -5.07
N VAL A 67 7.22 20.52 -5.12
CA VAL A 67 8.45 19.74 -5.35
C VAL A 67 8.17 18.58 -6.29
N ASN A 68 9.16 18.19 -7.11
CA ASN A 68 9.02 17.02 -7.97
C ASN A 68 9.10 15.73 -7.15
N SER A 69 8.35 14.71 -7.58
CA SER A 69 8.36 13.37 -6.96
C SER A 69 9.76 12.79 -6.79
N GLY A 70 10.68 13.06 -7.72
CA GLY A 70 12.07 12.60 -7.68
C GLY A 70 12.89 13.16 -6.52
N ASP A 71 12.63 14.40 -6.10
CA ASP A 71 13.39 15.09 -5.05
C ASP A 71 12.96 14.65 -3.64
N ALA A 72 11.83 13.95 -3.52
CA ALA A 72 11.31 13.37 -2.28
C ALA A 72 11.70 11.88 -2.11
N ILE A 73 12.47 11.30 -3.04
CA ILE A 73 12.92 9.91 -2.96
C ILE A 73 14.08 9.81 -1.98
N ASN A 74 13.89 8.94 -0.99
CA ASN A 74 14.91 8.57 -0.01
C ASN A 74 15.44 7.17 -0.34
N HIS A 75 16.74 6.99 -0.15
CA HIS A 75 17.42 5.72 -0.39
C HIS A 75 17.75 5.00 0.91
N THR A 76 17.65 3.68 0.90
CA THR A 76 18.07 2.81 2.00
C THR A 76 19.33 2.04 1.62
N SER A 77 20.15 1.69 2.61
CA SER A 77 21.37 0.89 2.40
C SER A 77 21.15 -0.50 1.79
N TYR A 78 19.92 -1.01 1.83
CA TYR A 78 19.51 -2.29 1.24
C TYR A 78 18.84 -2.14 -0.14
N GLY A 79 18.97 -0.97 -0.77
CA GLY A 79 18.56 -0.73 -2.16
C GLY A 79 17.06 -0.49 -2.37
N LEU A 80 16.28 -0.39 -1.30
CA LEU A 80 14.88 0.02 -1.35
C LEU A 80 14.79 1.55 -1.38
N ASP A 81 13.96 2.08 -2.28
CA ASP A 81 13.63 3.49 -2.33
C ASP A 81 12.29 3.76 -1.65
N VAL A 82 12.16 4.92 -0.99
CA VAL A 82 10.94 5.32 -0.29
C VAL A 82 10.62 6.80 -0.49
N ILE A 83 9.35 7.12 -0.73
CA ILE A 83 8.79 8.47 -0.59
C ILE A 83 7.97 8.48 0.69
N LEU A 84 8.38 9.31 1.65
CA LEU A 84 7.81 9.35 2.99
C LEU A 84 6.82 10.49 3.13
N SER A 85 5.78 10.29 3.94
CA SER A 85 4.94 11.37 4.42
C SER A 85 5.57 12.09 5.62
N SER A 86 5.10 13.29 5.92
CA SER A 86 5.51 14.08 7.09
C SER A 86 4.38 14.15 8.12
N VAL A 87 4.68 14.63 9.33
CA VAL A 87 3.66 14.88 10.37
C VAL A 87 3.16 16.33 10.36
N SER A 88 3.37 17.05 9.25
CA SER A 88 3.01 18.46 9.10
C SER A 88 1.50 18.62 8.90
N LEU A 89 0.83 19.30 9.83
CA LEU A 89 -0.59 19.62 9.65
C LEU A 89 -0.83 20.55 8.46
N VAL A 90 0.05 21.52 8.24
CA VAL A 90 -0.05 22.44 7.09
C VAL A 90 0.13 21.66 5.79
N GLY A 91 1.16 20.82 5.72
CA GLY A 91 1.39 19.97 4.55
C GLY A 91 0.21 19.04 4.28
N PHE A 92 -0.40 18.45 5.31
CA PHE A 92 -1.60 17.63 5.16
C PHE A 92 -2.79 18.40 4.56
N LEU A 93 -3.00 19.65 4.97
CA LEU A 93 -4.10 20.49 4.47
C LEU A 93 -3.88 20.97 3.03
N GLU A 94 -2.63 21.13 2.61
CA GLU A 94 -2.26 21.59 1.26
C GLU A 94 -2.09 20.43 0.26
N ALA A 95 -1.84 19.22 0.75
CA ALA A 95 -1.68 18.03 -0.08
C ALA A 95 -2.99 17.65 -0.78
N ASP A 96 -2.94 17.54 -2.11
CA ASP A 96 -4.03 17.02 -2.91
C ASP A 96 -3.75 15.56 -3.31
N MET A 97 -4.39 14.62 -2.62
CA MET A 97 -4.23 13.19 -2.88
C MET A 97 -4.62 12.79 -4.31
N GLU A 98 -5.48 13.54 -5.02
CA GLU A 98 -5.87 13.21 -6.40
C GLU A 98 -4.66 13.26 -7.36
N LYS A 99 -3.63 14.03 -7.01
CA LYS A 99 -2.38 14.12 -7.77
C LYS A 99 -1.46 12.91 -7.62
N LEU A 100 -1.79 11.93 -6.75
CA LEU A 100 -1.00 10.70 -6.64
C LEU A 100 -0.85 9.97 -7.98
N SER A 101 -1.85 10.09 -8.88
CA SER A 101 -1.77 9.52 -10.22
C SER A 101 -0.68 10.17 -11.10
N GLU A 102 -0.38 11.44 -10.89
CA GLU A 102 0.68 12.19 -11.57
C GLU A 102 2.05 11.82 -10.98
N VAL A 103 2.14 11.78 -9.64
CA VAL A 103 3.32 11.31 -8.91
C VAL A 103 3.76 9.92 -9.42
N LEU A 104 2.80 9.01 -9.61
CA LEU A 104 3.08 7.69 -10.16
C LEU A 104 3.63 7.75 -11.58
N LYS A 105 3.05 8.55 -12.48
CA LYS A 105 3.52 8.67 -13.87
C LYS A 105 4.99 9.09 -13.96
N ASP A 106 5.44 9.95 -13.05
CA ASP A 106 6.82 10.46 -13.04
C ASP A 106 7.88 9.41 -12.65
N VAL A 107 7.46 8.40 -11.87
CA VAL A 107 8.38 7.41 -11.28
C VAL A 107 8.18 6.00 -11.84
N VAL A 108 7.03 5.71 -12.47
CA VAL A 108 6.62 4.35 -12.87
C VAL A 108 7.59 3.67 -13.84
N GLU A 109 8.34 4.42 -14.65
CA GLU A 109 9.31 3.82 -15.59
C GLU A 109 10.64 3.43 -14.92
N ARG A 110 10.88 3.87 -13.69
CA ARG A 110 12.18 3.68 -13.01
C ARG A 110 12.24 2.40 -12.18
N TYR A 111 11.09 1.81 -11.87
CA TYR A 111 10.98 0.70 -10.92
C TYR A 111 10.31 -0.53 -11.56
N ASP A 112 10.58 -1.69 -10.98
CA ASP A 112 9.90 -2.94 -11.30
C ASP A 112 8.60 -3.09 -10.49
N PHE A 113 8.63 -2.59 -9.25
CA PHE A 113 7.50 -2.61 -8.32
C PHE A 113 7.36 -1.29 -7.56
N ILE A 114 6.12 -0.82 -7.39
CA ILE A 114 5.76 0.25 -6.45
C ILE A 114 4.76 -0.30 -5.45
N LEU A 115 5.00 -0.10 -4.15
CA LEU A 115 4.07 -0.42 -3.07
C LEU A 115 3.50 0.88 -2.49
N LEU A 116 2.19 1.03 -2.52
CA LEU A 116 1.49 2.13 -1.86
C LEU A 116 1.07 1.66 -0.46
N ASP A 117 1.72 2.18 0.58
CA ASP A 117 1.30 1.93 1.97
C ASP A 117 0.13 2.84 2.31
N THR A 118 -1.08 2.30 2.36
CA THR A 118 -2.29 3.11 2.46
C THR A 118 -2.63 3.48 3.90
N ALA A 119 -3.48 4.49 4.09
CA ALA A 119 -4.17 4.67 5.36
C ALA A 119 -5.14 3.50 5.64
N THR A 120 -5.79 3.51 6.80
CA THR A 120 -6.90 2.58 7.10
C THR A 120 -8.25 3.27 7.08
N GLY A 121 -9.29 2.53 6.72
CA GLY A 121 -10.65 3.05 6.63
C GLY A 121 -11.01 3.47 5.20
N LEU A 122 -11.93 4.42 5.07
CA LEU A 122 -12.55 4.82 3.80
C LEU A 122 -12.27 6.30 3.45
N SER A 123 -11.15 6.83 3.93
CA SER A 123 -10.70 8.19 3.59
C SER A 123 -10.00 8.23 2.23
N GLN A 124 -9.68 9.43 1.74
CA GLN A 124 -8.99 9.60 0.46
C GLN A 124 -7.62 8.91 0.44
N GLU A 125 -6.90 8.94 1.56
CA GLU A 125 -5.59 8.33 1.79
C GLU A 125 -5.62 6.79 1.75
N SER A 126 -6.83 6.21 1.83
CA SER A 126 -7.05 4.78 1.64
C SER A 126 -7.56 4.48 0.23
N LEU A 127 -8.54 5.26 -0.25
CA LEU A 127 -9.24 4.98 -1.50
C LEU A 127 -8.47 5.38 -2.76
N ILE A 128 -7.81 6.53 -2.78
CA ILE A 128 -7.09 7.00 -3.97
C ILE A 128 -5.92 6.08 -4.33
N PRO A 129 -5.06 5.62 -3.40
CA PRO A 129 -4.04 4.62 -3.70
C PRO A 129 -4.60 3.36 -4.36
N ILE A 130 -5.77 2.89 -3.90
CA ILE A 130 -6.45 1.74 -4.52
C ILE A 130 -6.93 2.09 -5.93
N MET A 131 -7.53 3.26 -6.14
CA MET A 131 -8.01 3.70 -7.46
C MET A 131 -6.89 3.85 -8.50
N VAL A 132 -5.66 4.17 -8.09
CA VAL A 132 -4.54 4.38 -9.03
C VAL A 132 -3.61 3.16 -9.18
N CYS A 133 -3.64 2.20 -8.25
CA CYS A 133 -2.80 0.99 -8.35
C CYS A 133 -3.26 0.02 -9.47
N ASP A 134 -2.41 -0.94 -9.83
CA ASP A 134 -2.80 -2.03 -10.71
C ASP A 134 -3.60 -3.09 -9.94
N GLU A 135 -3.11 -3.46 -8.75
CA GLU A 135 -3.67 -4.55 -7.95
C GLU A 135 -3.56 -4.28 -6.45
N VAL A 136 -4.45 -4.91 -5.67
CA VAL A 136 -4.51 -4.73 -4.22
C VAL A 136 -3.97 -5.97 -3.50
N ILE A 137 -3.14 -5.77 -2.48
CA ILE A 137 -2.75 -6.78 -1.51
C ILE A 137 -3.46 -6.46 -0.20
N LEU A 138 -4.30 -7.38 0.29
CA LEU A 138 -5.03 -7.17 1.54
C LEU A 138 -4.30 -7.79 2.72
N ILE A 139 -4.08 -6.99 3.77
CA ILE A 139 -3.48 -7.44 5.03
C ILE A 139 -4.57 -7.65 6.07
N VAL A 140 -4.56 -8.82 6.73
CA VAL A 140 -5.56 -9.20 7.73
C VAL A 140 -4.91 -9.88 8.92
N ASN A 141 -5.48 -9.72 10.11
CA ASN A 141 -5.14 -10.58 11.26
C ASN A 141 -6.01 -11.85 11.25
N ALA A 142 -5.58 -12.90 11.94
CA ALA A 142 -6.30 -14.18 12.06
C ALA A 142 -7.53 -14.13 13.00
N GLU A 143 -8.27 -13.03 12.99
CA GLU A 143 -9.46 -12.77 13.81
C GLU A 143 -10.68 -12.49 12.93
N PHE A 144 -11.88 -12.90 13.39
CA PHE A 144 -13.10 -12.80 12.60
C PHE A 144 -13.42 -11.36 12.16
N PRO A 145 -13.33 -10.32 13.02
CA PRO A 145 -13.59 -8.95 12.61
C PRO A 145 -12.66 -8.47 11.50
N SER A 146 -11.36 -8.77 11.58
CA SER A 146 -10.38 -8.37 10.55
C SER A 146 -10.68 -9.00 9.20
N ILE A 147 -11.18 -10.25 9.18
CA ILE A 147 -11.58 -10.95 7.95
C ILE A 147 -12.82 -10.30 7.32
N VAL A 148 -13.81 -9.95 8.14
CA VAL A 148 -15.04 -9.27 7.67
C VAL A 148 -14.71 -7.90 7.08
N ASP A 149 -13.87 -7.11 7.74
CA ASP A 149 -13.51 -5.79 7.24
C ASP A 149 -12.66 -5.87 5.96
N ALA A 150 -11.82 -6.90 5.84
CA ALA A 150 -11.10 -7.17 4.60
C ALA A 150 -12.02 -7.57 3.44
N GLN A 151 -13.12 -8.29 3.70
CA GLN A 151 -14.13 -8.56 2.67
C GLN A 151 -14.78 -7.27 2.16
N LYS A 152 -15.11 -6.32 3.05
CA LYS A 152 -15.63 -5.02 2.64
C LYS A 152 -14.61 -4.26 1.79
N MET A 153 -13.35 -4.23 2.22
CA MET A 153 -12.26 -3.57 1.48
C MET A 153 -12.07 -4.19 0.09
N ARG A 154 -12.20 -5.51 -0.02
CA ARG A 154 -12.20 -6.21 -1.31
C ARG A 154 -13.33 -5.75 -2.21
N LEU A 155 -14.57 -5.70 -1.71
CA LEU A 155 -15.73 -5.27 -2.51
C LEU A 155 -15.55 -3.84 -3.02
N ILE A 156 -14.96 -2.97 -2.21
CA ILE A 156 -14.63 -1.59 -2.59
C ILE A 156 -13.58 -1.59 -3.71
N ALA A 157 -12.49 -2.34 -3.57
CA ALA A 157 -11.49 -2.47 -4.63
C ALA A 157 -12.11 -3.01 -5.94
N GLU A 158 -12.95 -4.04 -5.87
CA GLU A 158 -13.66 -4.60 -7.02
C GLU A 158 -14.61 -3.58 -7.66
N SER A 159 -15.32 -2.78 -6.86
CA SER A 159 -16.19 -1.70 -7.37
C SER A 159 -15.42 -0.60 -8.11
N MET A 160 -14.13 -0.43 -7.78
CA MET A 160 -13.20 0.47 -8.46
C MET A 160 -12.49 -0.20 -9.66
N GLY A 161 -12.90 -1.42 -10.03
CA GLY A 161 -12.29 -2.19 -11.11
C GLY A 161 -10.92 -2.77 -10.78
N LYS A 162 -10.54 -2.83 -9.50
CA LYS A 162 -9.23 -3.29 -9.04
C LYS A 162 -9.27 -4.74 -8.61
N ARG A 163 -8.25 -5.49 -9.04
CA ARG A 163 -8.09 -6.90 -8.69
C ARG A 163 -7.39 -7.03 -7.34
N VAL A 164 -7.94 -7.83 -6.44
CA VAL A 164 -7.20 -8.28 -5.26
C VAL A 164 -6.24 -9.41 -5.67
N ARG A 165 -4.93 -9.13 -5.67
CA ARG A 165 -3.89 -10.10 -6.02
C ARG A 165 -3.85 -11.28 -5.07
N GLY A 166 -4.02 -10.99 -3.79
CA GLY A 166 -3.93 -11.96 -2.70
C GLY A 166 -4.24 -11.34 -1.35
N VAL A 167 -4.28 -12.20 -0.34
CA VAL A 167 -4.52 -11.83 1.06
C VAL A 167 -3.39 -12.38 1.91
N VAL A 168 -2.81 -11.53 2.74
CA VAL A 168 -1.77 -11.87 3.71
C VAL A 168 -2.41 -11.95 5.09
N ILE A 169 -2.32 -13.12 5.71
CA ILE A 169 -2.73 -13.30 7.10
C ILE A 169 -1.52 -13.03 7.97
N ASN A 170 -1.54 -11.91 8.68
CA ASN A 170 -0.49 -11.47 9.58
C ASN A 170 -0.71 -11.98 11.01
N ARG A 171 0.37 -12.01 11.80
CA ARG A 171 0.39 -12.38 13.23
C ARG A 171 -0.24 -13.75 13.54
N VAL A 172 0.06 -14.73 12.71
CA VAL A 172 -0.37 -16.13 12.91
C VAL A 172 0.56 -16.80 13.93
N SER A 173 0.00 -17.21 15.07
CA SER A 173 0.72 -17.86 16.18
C SER A 173 0.68 -19.39 16.11
N GLY A 174 -0.13 -19.97 15.22
CA GLY A 174 -0.24 -21.42 15.04
C GLY A 174 -1.08 -22.13 16.11
N ILE A 175 -1.77 -21.39 16.98
CA ILE A 175 -2.64 -21.95 18.02
C ILE A 175 -3.96 -22.42 17.39
N LYS A 176 -4.45 -23.60 17.79
CA LYS A 176 -5.66 -24.31 17.27
C LYS A 176 -6.96 -23.48 17.14
N ARG A 177 -7.04 -22.27 17.72
CA ARG A 177 -8.21 -21.38 17.69
C ARG A 177 -8.15 -20.28 16.62
N GLU A 178 -7.05 -20.13 15.90
CA GLU A 178 -6.96 -19.17 14.81
C GLU A 178 -7.83 -19.60 13.63
N LEU A 179 -8.48 -18.63 12.98
CA LEU A 179 -9.21 -18.88 11.75
C LEU A 179 -8.21 -19.25 10.66
N GLY A 180 -8.01 -20.55 10.46
CA GLY A 180 -7.01 -21.06 9.52
C GLY A 180 -7.22 -20.58 8.08
N ALA A 181 -6.16 -20.66 7.28
CA ALA A 181 -6.09 -20.21 5.89
C ALA A 181 -7.28 -20.64 4.99
N LYS A 182 -7.97 -21.74 5.32
CA LYS A 182 -9.18 -22.21 4.61
C LYS A 182 -10.34 -21.20 4.62
N LYS A 183 -10.55 -20.43 5.71
CA LYS A 183 -11.62 -19.41 5.76
C LYS A 183 -11.21 -18.11 5.04
N CYS A 184 -9.94 -17.71 5.15
CA CYS A 184 -9.42 -16.54 4.43
C CYS A 184 -9.27 -16.78 2.91
N GLY A 185 -9.10 -18.04 2.49
CA GLY A 185 -8.96 -18.41 1.08
C GLY A 185 -10.13 -17.96 0.19
N GLY A 186 -11.34 -17.78 0.75
CA GLY A 186 -12.48 -17.21 0.03
C GLY A 186 -12.30 -15.74 -0.37
N ILE A 187 -11.50 -14.97 0.39
CA ILE A 187 -11.25 -13.56 0.11
C ILE A 187 -10.38 -13.42 -1.15
N ALA A 188 -9.35 -14.24 -1.32
CA ALA A 188 -8.48 -14.19 -2.51
C ALA A 188 -9.11 -14.87 -3.75
N ARG A 189 -9.97 -15.88 -3.58
CA ARG A 189 -10.45 -16.73 -4.68
C ARG A 189 -11.79 -16.33 -5.29
N ALA A 190 -12.65 -15.58 -4.60
CA ALA A 190 -14.00 -15.33 -5.10
C ALA A 190 -14.10 -14.22 -6.17
N GLY A 191 -12.97 -13.77 -6.75
CA GLY A 191 -12.91 -12.79 -7.85
C GLY A 191 -12.68 -13.41 -9.24
N TYR A 192 -12.70 -14.75 -9.37
CA TYR A 192 -12.51 -15.45 -10.64
C TYR A 192 -13.72 -16.33 -11.00
N SER A 193 -14.92 -15.75 -11.02
CA SER A 193 -15.99 -16.22 -11.89
C SER A 193 -15.96 -15.35 -13.14
N GLY A 194 -15.02 -15.67 -14.04
CA GLY A 194 -14.93 -15.01 -15.33
C GLY A 194 -16.29 -15.03 -16.03
N ARG A 195 -16.61 -13.92 -16.70
CA ARG A 195 -17.49 -13.94 -17.86
C ARG A 195 -17.00 -15.07 -18.77
N SER A 196 -17.67 -16.20 -18.73
CA SER A 196 -17.73 -17.11 -19.85
C SER A 196 -18.37 -16.32 -20.98
N SER A 197 -17.56 -15.83 -21.92
CA SER A 197 -18.02 -15.61 -23.28
C SER A 197 -18.68 -16.90 -23.77
N GLY A 198 -20.00 -16.86 -23.85
CA GLY A 198 -20.82 -17.92 -24.39
C GLY A 198 -21.81 -17.32 -25.36
N GLY A 199 -21.75 -17.78 -26.62
CA GLY A 199 -22.77 -17.61 -27.65
C GLY A 199 -22.59 -16.40 -28.53
#